data_AF-A0A7Y2KKE9-F1
#
_entry.id   AF-A0A7Y2KKE9-F1
#
_cell.length_a   1.000
_cell.length_b   1.000
_cell.length_c   1.000
_cell.angle_alpha   90.00
_cell.angle_beta   90.00
_cell.angle_gamma   90.00
#
_symmetry.space_group_name_H-M   'P 1'
#
loop_
_entity.id
_entity.type
_entity.pdbx_description
1 polymer ?
#
loop_
_entity_poly.entity_id
_entity_poly.type
_entity_poly.pdbx_seq_one_letter_code
_entity_poly.pdbx_strand_id
1 'polypeptide(L)'
;VFARTIEDAALIAEQMMAYDDRDPDTQPRARFALQKTAAEEPPVSPRLAFVRTPAWDHADDDTKDAFTELVAHLGENAGEFELPDMFQEAVSLHRTIMEADLARSFEQEYARGKKRLSPILREMIERGQKVLAVEYNRALGQIPVFHQALDKVFEWHDAIITPATTGEAPVGLESTGSPVFCTLWTLCGMPAITLPLMQGSHGMPMGVQLVGAKGDDARLLRTARWLVNFSGDPRPSRKKTRSRKRDKH
;
A
#
# COMPACT_ATOMS: atom_id res chain seq x y z
N VAL A 1 -10.52 -0.52 0.34
CA VAL A 1 -11.53 -1.33 -0.39
C VAL A 1 -10.84 -2.45 -1.16
N PHE A 2 -11.50 -3.58 -1.42
CA PHE A 2 -10.96 -4.65 -2.28
C PHE A 2 -11.94 -4.88 -3.44
N ALA A 3 -11.42 -5.01 -4.66
CA ALA A 3 -12.23 -5.21 -5.86
C ALA A 3 -11.43 -5.95 -6.93
N ARG A 4 -12.11 -6.39 -8.00
CA ARG A 4 -11.48 -7.09 -9.13
C ARG A 4 -10.94 -6.15 -10.21
N THR A 5 -11.43 -4.92 -10.25
CA THR A 5 -11.01 -3.89 -11.19
C THR A 5 -10.84 -2.56 -10.46
N ILE A 6 -10.11 -1.64 -11.09
CA ILE A 6 -9.89 -0.30 -10.55
C ILE A 6 -11.19 0.49 -10.56
N GLU A 7 -12.02 0.29 -11.58
CA GLU A 7 -13.34 0.92 -11.72
C GLU A 7 -14.30 0.46 -10.61
N ASP A 8 -14.28 -0.82 -10.24
CA ASP A 8 -15.07 -1.35 -9.12
C ASP A 8 -14.56 -0.77 -7.79
N ALA A 9 -13.24 -0.68 -7.60
CA ALA A 9 -12.65 -0.07 -6.41
C ALA A 9 -13.03 1.41 -6.29
N ALA A 10 -12.95 2.16 -7.41
CA ALA A 10 -13.32 3.56 -7.50
C ALA A 10 -14.80 3.78 -7.14
N LEU A 11 -15.69 2.96 -7.70
CA LEU A 11 -17.13 3.03 -7.43
C LEU A 11 -17.43 2.82 -5.93
N ILE A 12 -16.84 1.81 -5.30
CA ILE A 12 -17.05 1.52 -3.88
C ILE A 12 -16.47 2.64 -3.02
N ALA A 13 -15.22 3.05 -3.29
CA ALA A 13 -14.56 4.11 -2.53
C ALA A 13 -15.32 5.43 -2.61
N GLU A 14 -15.86 5.78 -3.77
CA GLU A 14 -16.63 7.02 -3.98
C GLU A 14 -17.87 7.10 -3.07
N GLN A 15 -18.53 5.97 -2.82
CA GLN A 15 -19.67 5.92 -1.90
C GLN A 15 -19.24 5.98 -0.43
N MET A 16 -18.07 5.45 -0.09
CA MET A 16 -17.55 5.40 1.29
C MET A 16 -16.89 6.70 1.74
N MET A 17 -16.30 7.46 0.80
CA MET A 17 -15.55 8.69 1.10
C MET A 17 -16.45 9.94 1.17
N ALA A 18 -17.77 9.77 1.20
CA ALA A 18 -18.71 10.86 1.36
C ALA A 18 -18.67 11.41 2.80
N TYR A 19 -18.87 12.71 2.94
CA TYR A 19 -19.05 13.35 4.25
C TYR A 19 -20.28 12.78 4.98
N ASP A 20 -20.13 12.40 6.25
CA ASP A 20 -21.20 12.02 7.16
C ASP A 20 -21.19 12.98 8.36
N ASP A 21 -22.25 13.76 8.53
CA ASP A 21 -22.34 14.76 9.60
C ASP A 21 -22.41 14.14 11.01
N ARG A 22 -22.61 12.82 11.11
CA ARG A 22 -22.58 12.05 12.36
C ARG A 22 -21.21 11.46 12.66
N ASP A 23 -20.28 11.50 11.70
CA ASP A 23 -18.91 11.01 11.86
C ASP A 23 -17.95 12.20 12.08
N PRO A 24 -17.48 12.43 13.32
CA PRO A 24 -16.62 13.57 13.65
C PRO A 24 -15.25 13.51 12.97
N ASP A 25 -14.85 12.35 12.46
CA ASP A 25 -13.57 12.17 11.76
C ASP A 25 -13.67 12.51 10.26
N THR A 26 -14.89 12.70 9.73
CA THR A 26 -15.10 13.16 8.36
C THR A 26 -15.14 14.69 8.29
N GLN A 27 -14.79 15.23 7.12
CA GLN A 27 -14.77 16.68 6.87
C GLN A 27 -15.75 17.06 5.75
N PRO A 28 -16.42 18.22 5.83
CA PRO A 28 -17.25 18.71 4.74
C PRO A 28 -16.41 18.91 3.48
N ARG A 29 -16.59 18.05 2.48
CA ARG A 29 -15.87 18.07 1.21
C ARG A 29 -16.80 17.75 0.06
N ALA A 30 -16.51 18.33 -1.10
CA ALA A 30 -17.18 17.93 -2.34
C ALA A 30 -16.91 16.45 -2.61
N ARG A 31 -17.90 15.73 -3.13
CA ARG A 31 -17.72 14.33 -3.51
C ARG A 31 -16.64 14.23 -4.59
N PHE A 32 -15.69 13.34 -4.36
CA PHE A 32 -14.68 12.99 -5.34
C PHE A 32 -15.36 12.27 -6.51
N ALA A 33 -15.04 12.66 -7.74
CA ALA A 33 -15.48 11.94 -8.93
C ALA A 33 -14.49 10.81 -9.25
N LEU A 34 -14.29 9.87 -8.32
CA LEU A 34 -13.29 8.81 -8.43
C LEU A 34 -13.57 7.92 -9.63
N GLN A 35 -14.81 7.45 -9.79
CA GLN A 35 -15.16 6.53 -10.87
C GLN A 35 -14.95 7.20 -12.24
N LYS A 36 -15.40 8.44 -12.38
CA LYS A 36 -15.25 9.22 -13.61
C LYS A 36 -13.78 9.46 -13.92
N THR A 37 -13.02 9.99 -12.96
CA THR A 37 -11.60 10.34 -13.16
C THR A 37 -10.75 9.10 -13.43
N ALA A 38 -11.01 7.99 -12.74
CA ALA A 38 -10.31 6.74 -12.96
C ALA A 38 -10.50 6.22 -14.40
N ALA A 39 -11.66 6.44 -15.02
CA ALA A 39 -11.97 5.99 -16.38
C ALA A 39 -11.41 6.90 -17.49
N GLU A 40 -10.92 8.10 -17.16
CA GLU A 40 -10.32 9.02 -18.11
C GLU A 40 -8.90 8.57 -18.48
N GLU A 41 -8.46 8.85 -19.71
CA GLU A 41 -7.04 8.74 -20.04
C GLU A 41 -6.26 9.87 -19.37
N PRO A 42 -5.04 9.62 -18.86
CA PRO A 42 -4.22 10.68 -18.34
C PRO A 42 -3.84 11.65 -19.48
N PRO A 43 -3.83 12.97 -19.21
CA PRO A 43 -3.59 13.97 -20.26
C PRO A 43 -2.16 13.92 -20.84
N VAL A 44 -1.23 13.37 -20.07
CA VAL A 44 0.15 13.05 -20.45
C VAL A 44 0.51 11.69 -19.85
N SER A 45 1.51 11.00 -20.39
CA SER A 45 2.00 9.75 -19.81
C SER A 45 2.46 10.00 -18.36
N PRO A 46 1.94 9.24 -17.38
CA PRO A 46 2.32 9.39 -15.98
C PRO A 46 3.82 9.16 -15.74
N ARG A 47 4.40 9.93 -14.83
CA ARG A 47 5.78 9.74 -14.35
C ARG A 47 5.76 9.10 -12.97
N LEU A 48 6.44 7.96 -12.81
CA LEU A 48 6.45 7.19 -11.58
C LEU A 48 7.82 7.32 -10.88
N ALA A 49 7.80 7.58 -9.58
CA ALA A 49 8.99 7.54 -8.74
C ALA A 49 9.16 6.12 -8.18
N PHE A 50 10.17 5.39 -8.64
CA PHE A 50 10.55 4.14 -8.01
C PHE A 50 11.32 4.44 -6.73
N VAL A 51 10.74 4.06 -5.60
CA VAL A 51 11.29 4.35 -4.27
C VAL A 51 11.71 3.04 -3.60
N ARG A 52 13.00 2.91 -3.34
CA ARG A 52 13.54 1.91 -2.42
C ARG A 52 13.30 2.41 -1.00
N THR A 53 12.15 2.05 -0.44
CA THR A 53 11.76 2.47 0.92
C THR A 53 12.80 2.00 1.95
N PRO A 54 12.79 2.53 3.19
CA PRO A 54 13.60 2.00 4.28
C PRO A 54 13.45 0.49 4.53
N ALA A 55 12.35 -0.11 4.05
CA ALA A 55 12.10 -1.53 4.14
C ALA A 55 12.72 -2.36 3.01
N TRP A 56 13.42 -1.73 2.06
CA TRP A 56 13.90 -2.37 0.84
C TRP A 56 14.77 -3.60 1.10
N ASP A 57 15.59 -3.58 2.14
CA ASP A 57 16.45 -4.71 2.50
C ASP A 57 15.66 -5.93 3.00
N HIS A 58 14.40 -5.75 3.39
CA HIS A 58 13.49 -6.86 3.73
C HIS A 58 12.80 -7.49 2.51
N ALA A 59 12.94 -6.92 1.31
CA ALA A 59 12.44 -7.59 0.11
C ALA A 59 13.29 -8.81 -0.23
N ASP A 60 12.63 -9.88 -0.61
CA ASP A 60 13.27 -11.07 -1.19
C ASP A 60 13.89 -10.72 -2.55
N ASP A 61 14.90 -11.49 -2.98
CA ASP A 61 15.63 -11.21 -4.22
C ASP A 61 14.71 -11.22 -5.45
N ASP A 62 13.74 -12.16 -5.51
CA ASP A 62 12.70 -12.21 -6.54
C ASP A 62 11.92 -10.89 -6.66
N THR A 63 11.62 -10.24 -5.54
CA THR A 63 10.93 -8.94 -5.52
C THR A 63 11.84 -7.85 -6.06
N LYS A 64 13.12 -7.85 -5.65
CA LYS A 64 14.09 -6.83 -6.10
C LYS A 64 14.33 -6.94 -7.61
N ASP A 65 14.45 -8.16 -8.13
CA ASP A 65 14.63 -8.43 -9.55
C ASP A 65 13.38 -8.05 -10.35
N ALA A 66 12.18 -8.45 -9.90
CA ALA A 66 10.93 -8.11 -10.57
C ALA A 66 10.70 -6.58 -10.65
N PHE A 67 11.05 -5.83 -9.61
CA PHE A 67 10.97 -4.36 -9.64
C PHE A 67 12.02 -3.74 -10.56
N THR A 68 13.22 -4.33 -10.63
CA THR A 68 14.26 -3.89 -11.57
C THR A 68 13.78 -4.06 -13.02
N GLU A 69 13.18 -5.21 -13.34
CA GLU A 69 12.57 -5.45 -14.66
C GLU A 69 11.40 -4.52 -14.96
N LEU A 70 10.51 -4.30 -13.99
CA LEU A 70 9.35 -3.43 -14.14
C LEU A 70 9.75 -1.98 -14.43
N VAL A 71 10.73 -1.45 -13.68
CA VAL A 71 11.25 -0.09 -13.87
C VAL A 71 11.93 0.04 -15.23
N ALA A 72 12.70 -0.97 -15.65
CA ALA A 72 13.30 -0.99 -16.98
C ALA A 72 12.24 -1.03 -18.09
N HIS A 73 11.16 -1.78 -17.91
CA HIS A 73 10.05 -1.86 -18.86
C HIS A 73 9.25 -0.55 -18.98
N LEU A 74 9.09 0.17 -17.87
CA LEU A 74 8.43 1.48 -17.84
C LEU A 74 9.24 2.58 -18.55
N GLY A 75 10.56 2.40 -18.66
CA GLY A 75 11.46 3.29 -19.39
C GLY A 75 11.38 4.72 -18.87
N GLU A 76 11.13 5.68 -19.76
CA GLU A 76 11.05 7.11 -19.41
C GLU A 76 9.91 7.46 -18.44
N ASN A 77 8.94 6.56 -18.24
CA ASN A 77 7.81 6.76 -17.34
C ASN A 77 8.14 6.38 -15.89
N ALA A 78 9.32 5.82 -15.59
CA ALA A 78 9.74 5.53 -14.22
C ALA A 78 11.21 5.93 -13.98
N GLY A 79 11.48 6.53 -12.83
CA GLY A 79 12.83 6.89 -12.41
C GLY A 79 13.06 6.62 -10.93
N GLU A 80 14.29 6.30 -10.56
CA GLU A 80 14.65 6.16 -9.13
C GLU A 80 14.50 7.51 -8.41
N PHE A 81 13.92 7.46 -7.21
CA PHE A 81 13.85 8.59 -6.30
C PHE A 81 14.32 8.16 -4.91
N GLU A 82 15.36 8.81 -4.41
CA GLU A 82 15.88 8.57 -3.07
C GLU A 82 15.12 9.40 -2.04
N LEU A 83 14.51 8.72 -1.06
CA LEU A 83 13.93 9.40 0.08
C LEU A 83 15.04 9.93 1.01
N PRO A 84 14.87 11.13 1.62
CA PRO A 84 15.80 11.64 2.61
C PRO A 84 16.03 10.67 3.80
N ASP A 85 17.21 10.71 4.42
CA ASP A 85 17.60 9.80 5.52
C ASP A 85 16.63 9.78 6.70
N MET A 86 15.90 10.87 6.96
CA MET A 86 14.90 10.93 8.02
C MET A 86 13.80 9.86 7.88
N PHE A 87 13.57 9.33 6.67
CA PHE A 87 12.60 8.26 6.46
C PHE A 87 13.04 6.93 7.07
N GLN A 88 14.34 6.73 7.36
CA GLN A 88 14.85 5.50 7.99
C GLN A 88 14.20 5.21 9.36
N GLU A 89 13.72 6.25 10.05
CA GLU A 89 13.02 6.13 11.33
C GLU A 89 11.52 5.84 11.18
N ALA A 90 10.94 5.90 9.97
CA ALA A 90 9.48 5.85 9.79
C ALA A 90 8.82 4.60 10.40
N VAL A 91 9.44 3.43 10.25
CA VAL A 91 8.90 2.18 10.81
C VAL A 91 8.88 2.21 12.35
N SER A 92 9.93 2.76 12.98
CA SER A 92 10.01 2.84 14.44
C SER A 92 9.04 3.87 14.98
N LEU A 93 8.91 5.03 14.34
CA LEU A 93 7.96 6.10 14.69
C LEU A 93 6.51 5.60 14.57
N HIS A 94 6.18 4.91 13.47
CA HIS A 94 4.87 4.29 13.30
C HIS A 94 4.56 3.30 14.43
N ARG A 95 5.51 2.42 14.77
CA ARG A 95 5.32 1.45 15.85
C ARG A 95 5.05 2.15 17.20
N THR A 96 5.78 3.21 17.51
CA THR A 96 5.57 3.99 18.75
C THR A 96 4.15 4.55 18.84
N ILE A 97 3.64 5.13 17.75
CA ILE A 97 2.27 5.67 17.69
C ILE A 97 1.25 4.54 17.77
N MET A 98 1.39 3.54 16.90
CA MET A 98 0.44 2.44 16.75
C MET A 98 0.32 1.60 18.02
N GLU A 99 1.42 1.25 18.70
CA GLU A 99 1.36 0.46 19.94
C GLU A 99 0.75 1.26 21.09
N ALA A 100 1.05 2.56 21.21
CA ALA A 100 0.44 3.44 22.22
C ALA A 100 -1.08 3.57 22.00
N ASP A 101 -1.51 3.81 20.75
CA ASP A 101 -2.93 3.91 20.39
C ASP A 101 -3.67 2.59 20.58
N LEU A 102 -3.00 1.46 20.30
CA LEU A 102 -3.52 0.11 20.54
C LEU A 102 -3.73 -0.14 22.03
N ALA A 103 -2.76 0.21 22.87
CA ALA A 103 -2.85 0.06 24.32
C ALA A 103 -4.02 0.85 24.91
N ARG A 104 -4.23 2.08 24.43
CA ARG A 104 -5.39 2.90 24.80
C ARG A 104 -6.70 2.29 24.29
N SER A 105 -6.75 1.83 23.04
CA SER A 105 -7.99 1.35 22.41
C SER A 105 -8.48 0.04 23.02
N PHE A 106 -7.57 -0.83 23.47
CA PHE A 106 -7.87 -2.14 24.06
C PHE A 106 -7.80 -2.17 25.59
N GLU A 107 -7.82 -1.01 26.25
CA GLU A 107 -7.66 -0.90 27.72
C GLU A 107 -8.71 -1.77 28.45
N GLN A 108 -9.97 -1.72 28.02
CA GLN A 108 -11.07 -2.46 28.65
C GLN A 108 -10.93 -3.98 28.47
N GLU A 109 -10.59 -4.42 27.25
CA GLU A 109 -10.40 -5.83 26.90
C GLU A 109 -9.22 -6.42 27.68
N TYR A 110 -8.12 -5.67 27.76
CA TYR A 110 -6.94 -6.06 28.52
C TYR A 110 -7.27 -6.22 30.00
N ALA A 111 -7.96 -5.24 30.61
CA ALA A 111 -8.36 -5.27 32.02
C ALA A 111 -9.36 -6.41 32.33
N ARG A 112 -10.35 -6.64 31.47
CA ARG A 112 -11.37 -7.68 31.65
C ARG A 112 -10.83 -9.10 31.46
N GLY A 113 -9.79 -9.29 30.65
CA GLY A 113 -9.30 -10.64 30.38
C GLY A 113 -8.15 -10.76 29.41
N LYS A 114 -6.98 -10.20 29.75
CA LYS A 114 -5.75 -10.29 28.93
C LYS A 114 -5.34 -11.71 28.51
N LYS A 115 -5.72 -12.74 29.26
CA LYS A 115 -5.42 -14.15 28.92
C LYS A 115 -6.23 -14.67 27.72
N ARG A 116 -7.30 -13.97 27.33
CA ARG A 116 -8.11 -14.28 26.15
C ARG A 116 -7.61 -13.58 24.88
N LEU A 117 -6.67 -12.64 25.01
CA LEU A 117 -6.02 -12.00 23.88
C LEU A 117 -4.92 -12.91 23.34
N SER A 118 -4.65 -12.82 22.04
CA SER A 118 -3.51 -13.54 21.45
C SER A 118 -2.21 -13.07 22.12
N PRO A 119 -1.18 -13.94 22.22
CA PRO A 119 0.11 -13.55 22.82
C PRO A 119 0.71 -12.30 22.16
N ILE A 120 0.69 -12.24 20.83
CA ILE A 120 1.23 -11.12 20.04
C ILE A 120 0.50 -9.82 20.38
N LEU A 121 -0.84 -9.81 20.38
CA LEU A 121 -1.63 -8.62 20.71
C LEU A 121 -1.36 -8.14 22.14
N ARG A 122 -1.27 -9.08 23.09
CA ARG A 122 -0.96 -8.76 24.49
C ARG A 122 0.42 -8.11 24.62
N GLU A 123 1.44 -8.63 23.93
CA GLU A 123 2.79 -8.07 23.93
C GLU A 123 2.83 -6.67 23.31
N MET A 124 2.09 -6.43 22.22
CA MET A 124 1.97 -5.09 21.61
C MET A 124 1.34 -4.09 22.58
N ILE A 125 0.26 -4.47 23.27
CA ILE A 125 -0.38 -3.64 24.29
C ILE A 125 0.60 -3.33 25.43
N GLU A 126 1.31 -4.34 25.94
CA GLU A 126 2.26 -4.17 27.06
C GLU A 126 3.49 -3.31 26.69
N ARG A 127 3.88 -3.28 25.42
CA ARG A 127 4.88 -2.32 24.91
C ARG A 127 4.28 -0.92 24.78
N GLY A 128 3.07 -0.81 24.22
CA GLY A 128 2.34 0.46 24.09
C GLY A 128 2.13 1.18 25.43
N GLN A 129 1.81 0.43 26.49
CA GLN A 129 1.67 0.96 27.86
C GLN A 129 2.95 1.60 28.42
N LYS A 130 4.12 1.31 27.83
CA LYS A 130 5.42 1.83 28.25
C LYS A 130 5.88 3.01 27.41
N VAL A 131 5.18 3.34 26.32
CA VAL A 131 5.51 4.49 25.47
C VAL A 131 5.29 5.77 26.26
N LEU A 132 6.32 6.61 26.34
CA LEU A 132 6.22 7.89 27.04
C LEU A 132 5.47 8.91 26.18
N ALA A 133 4.69 9.79 26.80
CA ALA A 133 3.98 10.85 26.10
C ALA A 133 4.92 11.75 25.26
N VAL A 134 6.15 11.99 25.73
CA VAL A 134 7.16 12.75 24.98
C VAL A 134 7.66 12.03 23.73
N GLU A 135 7.73 10.70 23.75
CA GLU A 135 8.13 9.89 22.59
C GLU A 135 7.02 9.84 21.56
N TYR A 136 5.78 9.62 22.02
CA TYR A 136 4.58 9.66 21.19
C TYR A 136 4.43 11.01 20.48
N ASN A 137 4.49 12.12 21.22
CA ASN A 137 4.36 13.46 20.66
C ASN A 137 5.52 13.81 19.71
N ARG A 138 6.75 13.34 20.00
CA ARG A 138 7.88 13.50 19.07
C ARG A 138 7.62 12.76 17.76
N ALA A 139 7.09 11.54 17.83
CA ALA A 139 6.77 10.75 16.65
C ALA A 139 5.67 11.42 15.80
N LEU A 140 4.61 11.90 16.43
CA LEU A 140 3.57 12.69 15.73
C LEU A 140 4.15 13.95 15.07
N GLY A 141 5.09 14.63 15.74
CA GLY A 141 5.75 15.82 15.22
C GLY A 141 6.59 15.59 13.96
N GLN A 142 6.96 14.34 13.62
CA GLN A 142 7.67 14.02 12.39
C GLN A 142 6.75 13.88 11.17
N ILE A 143 5.47 13.56 11.37
CA ILE A 143 4.52 13.33 10.27
C ILE A 143 4.43 14.55 9.32
N PRO A 144 4.30 15.81 9.80
CA PRO A 144 4.29 16.98 8.92
C PRO A 144 5.62 17.19 8.16
N VAL A 145 6.74 16.76 8.73
CA VAL A 145 8.06 16.84 8.09
C VAL A 145 8.14 15.82 6.94
N PHE A 146 7.63 14.61 7.15
CA PHE A 146 7.52 13.60 6.10
C PHE A 146 6.58 14.04 4.98
N HIS A 147 5.46 14.70 5.28
CA HIS A 147 4.57 15.27 4.26
C HIS A 147 5.32 16.26 3.37
N GLN A 148 6.02 17.23 3.95
CA GLN A 148 6.77 18.23 3.18
C GLN A 148 7.83 17.62 2.26
N ALA A 149 8.45 16.51 2.67
CA ALA A 149 9.42 15.82 1.82
C ALA A 149 8.76 14.96 0.74
N LEU A 150 7.63 14.31 1.05
CA LEU A 150 6.85 13.56 0.06
C LEU A 150 6.23 14.48 -1.00
N ASP A 151 5.80 15.69 -0.63
CA ASP A 151 5.28 16.68 -1.58
C ASP A 151 6.27 16.96 -2.72
N LYS A 152 7.58 16.98 -2.43
CA LYS A 152 8.64 17.15 -3.44
C LYS A 152 8.71 16.00 -4.45
N VAL A 153 8.31 14.79 -4.05
CA VAL A 153 8.21 13.66 -4.98
C VAL A 153 7.11 13.95 -5.99
N PHE A 154 5.96 14.41 -5.50
CA PHE A 154 4.75 14.63 -6.30
C PHE A 154 4.78 15.94 -7.11
N GLU A 155 5.75 16.82 -6.90
CA GLU A 155 6.03 17.94 -7.81
C GLU A 155 6.43 17.45 -9.22
N TRP A 156 7.07 16.29 -9.32
CA TRP A 156 7.68 15.78 -10.56
C TRP A 156 7.14 14.43 -11.01
N HIS A 157 6.41 13.72 -10.15
CA HIS A 157 5.89 12.38 -10.37
C HIS A 157 4.41 12.30 -10.01
N ASP A 158 3.63 11.54 -10.78
CA ASP A 158 2.21 11.34 -10.53
C ASP A 158 1.92 10.31 -9.44
N ALA A 159 2.86 9.38 -9.21
CA ALA A 159 2.78 8.39 -8.13
C ALA A 159 4.17 7.82 -7.79
N ILE A 160 4.28 7.26 -6.59
CA ILE A 160 5.39 6.39 -6.19
C ILE A 160 5.03 4.95 -6.57
N ILE A 161 6.01 4.19 -7.05
CA ILE A 161 5.92 2.75 -7.27
C ILE A 161 6.87 2.01 -6.31
N THR A 162 6.35 1.02 -5.58
CA THR A 162 7.07 0.30 -4.51
C THR A 162 6.47 -1.11 -4.31
N PRO A 163 7.20 -2.08 -3.73
CA PRO A 163 6.61 -3.37 -3.35
C PRO A 163 5.43 -3.20 -2.41
N ALA A 164 4.43 -4.09 -2.53
CA ALA A 164 3.31 -4.16 -1.58
C ALA A 164 3.59 -5.11 -0.38
N THR A 165 4.60 -5.96 -0.50
CA THR A 165 4.99 -7.02 0.45
C THR A 165 6.47 -7.37 0.23
N THR A 166 7.05 -8.18 1.10
CA THR A 166 8.45 -8.63 1.00
C THR A 166 8.68 -9.59 -0.18
N GLY A 167 7.66 -10.35 -0.56
CA GLY A 167 7.73 -11.34 -1.62
C GLY A 167 6.42 -12.08 -1.81
N GLU A 168 6.48 -13.27 -2.40
CA GLU A 168 5.32 -14.13 -2.54
C GLU A 168 4.66 -14.43 -1.18
N ALA A 169 3.37 -14.76 -1.22
CA ALA A 169 2.66 -15.15 -0.01
C ALA A 169 3.33 -16.37 0.63
N PRO A 170 3.64 -16.34 1.95
CA PRO A 170 4.20 -17.50 2.64
C PRO A 170 3.30 -18.72 2.47
N VAL A 171 3.91 -19.90 2.33
CA VAL A 171 3.15 -21.16 2.27
C VAL A 171 2.57 -21.46 3.65
N GLY A 172 1.24 -21.62 3.73
CA GLY A 172 0.51 -21.91 4.96
C GLY A 172 -0.36 -20.73 5.41
N LEU A 173 -0.90 -20.82 6.64
CA LEU A 173 -1.80 -19.81 7.22
C LEU A 173 -1.25 -19.19 8.52
N GLU A 174 -0.02 -19.54 8.90
CA GLU A 174 0.62 -19.11 10.15
C GLU A 174 1.05 -17.63 10.13
N SER A 175 1.20 -17.05 8.93
CA SER A 175 1.57 -15.65 8.74
C SER A 175 0.90 -15.11 7.48
N THR A 176 0.43 -13.87 7.55
CA THR A 176 -0.10 -13.12 6.42
C THR A 176 0.98 -12.36 5.64
N GLY A 177 2.26 -12.59 5.97
CA GLY A 177 3.37 -11.79 5.46
C GLY A 177 3.65 -10.54 6.30
N SER A 178 4.71 -9.82 5.94
CA SER A 178 5.13 -8.60 6.64
C SER A 178 4.48 -7.34 6.04
N PRO A 179 3.84 -6.47 6.84
CA PRO A 179 3.24 -5.22 6.35
C PRO A 179 4.27 -4.08 6.20
N VAL A 180 5.57 -4.37 6.28
CA VAL A 180 6.63 -3.36 6.40
C VAL A 180 6.60 -2.35 5.25
N PHE A 181 6.29 -2.78 4.02
CA PHE A 181 6.20 -1.91 2.85
C PHE A 181 5.00 -0.95 2.88
N CYS A 182 3.93 -1.27 3.61
CA CYS A 182 2.77 -0.41 3.77
C CYS A 182 2.94 0.60 4.93
N THR A 183 3.89 0.36 5.82
CA THR A 183 4.00 1.05 7.11
C THR A 183 4.24 2.56 6.95
N LEU A 184 5.14 2.94 6.04
CA LEU A 184 5.45 4.34 5.76
C LEU A 184 4.21 5.11 5.26
N TRP A 185 3.47 4.52 4.34
CA TRP A 185 2.31 5.15 3.72
C TRP A 185 1.16 5.29 4.72
N THR A 186 0.98 4.31 5.60
CA THR A 186 0.04 4.38 6.73
C THR A 186 0.41 5.49 7.70
N LEU A 187 1.70 5.59 8.10
CA LEU A 187 2.17 6.67 8.98
C LEU A 187 1.89 8.06 8.41
N CYS A 188 2.12 8.22 7.11
CA CYS A 188 1.90 9.49 6.42
C CYS A 188 0.43 9.69 5.99
N GLY A 189 -0.43 8.67 6.08
CA GLY A 189 -1.81 8.76 5.59
C GLY A 189 -1.88 9.04 4.07
N MET A 190 -0.99 8.42 3.30
CA MET A 190 -0.94 8.56 1.84
C MET A 190 -1.91 7.55 1.19
N PRO A 191 -2.65 7.94 0.14
CA PRO A 191 -3.47 6.99 -0.59
C PRO A 191 -2.58 5.98 -1.32
N ALA A 192 -2.93 4.70 -1.22
CA ALA A 192 -2.19 3.61 -1.85
C ALA A 192 -3.12 2.57 -2.46
N ILE A 193 -2.74 2.01 -3.61
CA ILE A 193 -3.44 0.91 -4.28
C ILE A 193 -2.44 -0.19 -4.66
N THR A 194 -2.80 -1.44 -4.38
CA THR A 194 -2.00 -2.61 -4.76
C THR A 194 -2.59 -3.27 -6.01
N LEU A 195 -1.74 -3.51 -6.99
CA LEU A 195 -2.09 -4.08 -8.30
C LEU A 195 -1.33 -5.41 -8.51
N PRO A 196 -2.01 -6.51 -8.88
CA PRO A 196 -1.38 -7.81 -9.10
C PRO A 196 -0.71 -7.87 -10.49
N LEU A 197 0.39 -7.13 -10.66
CA LEU A 197 1.06 -6.95 -11.95
C LEU A 197 2.27 -7.87 -12.16
N MET A 198 2.69 -8.61 -11.13
CA MET A 198 3.88 -9.46 -11.19
C MET A 198 3.57 -10.88 -10.70
N GLN A 199 4.47 -11.81 -11.00
CA GLN A 199 4.47 -13.17 -10.48
C GLN A 199 5.89 -13.47 -9.98
N GLY A 200 6.01 -14.11 -8.81
CA GLY A 200 7.30 -14.56 -8.32
C GLY A 200 7.74 -15.88 -8.96
N SER A 201 8.90 -16.39 -8.55
CA SER A 201 9.51 -17.58 -9.16
C SER A 201 8.70 -18.87 -8.97
N HIS A 202 7.81 -18.94 -7.97
CA HIS A 202 6.90 -20.07 -7.77
C HIS A 202 5.53 -19.88 -8.45
N GLY A 203 5.36 -18.81 -9.23
CA GLY A 203 4.15 -18.51 -9.99
C GLY A 203 3.02 -17.92 -9.15
N MET A 204 3.31 -17.45 -7.94
CA MET A 204 2.33 -16.75 -7.10
C MET A 204 2.26 -15.27 -7.47
N PRO A 205 1.08 -14.63 -7.45
CA PRO A 205 0.97 -13.20 -7.72
C PRO A 205 1.76 -12.35 -6.73
N MET A 206 2.51 -11.38 -7.23
CA MET A 206 3.17 -10.34 -6.45
C MET A 206 2.53 -8.98 -6.76
N GLY A 207 2.28 -8.20 -5.70
CA GLY A 207 1.62 -6.91 -5.79
C GLY A 207 2.62 -5.76 -6.00
N VAL A 208 2.33 -4.90 -6.98
CA VAL A 208 2.91 -3.57 -7.11
C VAL A 208 2.03 -2.59 -6.34
N GLN A 209 2.61 -1.81 -5.43
CA GLN A 209 1.89 -0.72 -4.77
C GLN A 209 2.19 0.60 -5.48
N LEU A 210 1.12 1.31 -5.86
CA LEU A 210 1.18 2.70 -6.24
C LEU A 210 0.72 3.57 -5.07
N VAL A 211 1.46 4.63 -4.80
CA VAL A 211 1.16 5.59 -3.73
C VAL A 211 1.03 6.99 -4.33
N GLY A 212 -0.10 7.64 -4.08
CA GLY A 212 -0.40 8.97 -4.61
C GLY A 212 -0.15 10.09 -3.61
N ALA A 213 -0.25 11.33 -4.08
CA ALA A 213 -0.27 12.50 -3.23
C ALA A 213 -1.48 12.47 -2.28
N LYS A 214 -1.31 13.03 -1.08
CA LYS A 214 -2.35 13.06 -0.06
C LYS A 214 -3.61 13.78 -0.55
N GLY A 215 -4.74 13.08 -0.57
CA GLY A 215 -6.02 13.60 -1.04
C GLY A 215 -6.21 13.62 -2.56
N ASP A 216 -5.28 13.03 -3.33
CA ASP A 216 -5.39 12.88 -4.79
C ASP A 216 -5.70 11.44 -5.21
N ASP A 217 -6.61 10.79 -4.48
CA ASP A 217 -7.08 9.42 -4.73
C ASP A 217 -7.61 9.23 -6.16
N ALA A 218 -8.26 10.26 -6.72
CA ALA A 218 -8.80 10.25 -8.08
C ALA A 218 -7.69 10.11 -9.13
N ARG A 219 -6.61 10.91 -9.02
CA ARG A 219 -5.44 10.79 -9.91
C ARG A 219 -4.75 9.46 -9.70
N LEU A 220 -4.58 9.01 -8.45
CA LEU A 220 -3.96 7.73 -8.16
C LEU A 220 -4.66 6.57 -8.88
N LEU A 221 -5.99 6.53 -8.85
CA LEU A 221 -6.78 5.49 -9.53
C LEU A 221 -6.64 5.58 -11.06
N ARG A 222 -6.60 6.79 -11.63
CA ARG A 222 -6.33 6.98 -13.07
C ARG A 222 -4.94 6.49 -13.46
N THR A 223 -3.92 6.84 -12.67
CA THR A 223 -2.53 6.38 -12.88
C THR A 223 -2.42 4.87 -12.74
N ALA A 224 -3.14 4.27 -11.78
CA ALA A 224 -3.22 2.81 -11.63
C ALA A 224 -3.83 2.14 -12.86
N ARG A 225 -4.91 2.70 -13.43
CA ARG A 225 -5.54 2.18 -14.65
C ARG A 225 -4.59 2.26 -15.83
N TRP A 226 -3.89 3.38 -15.98
CA TRP A 226 -2.84 3.52 -16.99
C TRP A 226 -1.75 2.46 -16.84
N LEU A 227 -1.26 2.21 -15.62
CA LEU A 227 -0.21 1.23 -15.37
C LEU A 227 -0.66 -0.20 -15.73
N VAL A 228 -1.89 -0.59 -15.34
CA VAL A 228 -2.46 -1.90 -15.71
C VAL A 228 -2.52 -2.07 -17.23
N ASN A 229 -2.92 -1.02 -17.96
CA ASN A 229 -2.97 -1.05 -19.43
C ASN A 229 -1.58 -1.08 -20.06
N PHE A 230 -0.62 -0.35 -19.48
CA PHE A 230 0.77 -0.30 -19.94
C PHE A 230 1.44 -1.68 -19.84
N SER A 231 1.28 -2.37 -18.72
CA SER A 231 1.87 -3.69 -18.48
C SER A 231 1.26 -4.82 -19.34
N GLY A 232 0.21 -4.54 -20.11
CA GLY A 232 -0.59 -5.54 -20.81
C GLY A 232 -1.52 -6.31 -19.87
N ASP A 233 -2.66 -6.79 -20.37
CA ASP A 233 -3.69 -7.47 -19.57
C ASP A 233 -3.10 -8.62 -18.73
N PRO A 234 -3.06 -8.51 -17.38
CA PRO A 234 -2.45 -9.51 -16.51
C PRO A 234 -3.27 -10.81 -16.42
N ARG A 235 -4.42 -10.91 -17.11
CA ARG A 235 -5.22 -12.13 -17.13
C ARG A 235 -4.45 -13.24 -17.85
N PRO A 236 -4.14 -14.38 -17.18
CA PRO A 236 -3.52 -15.50 -17.86
C PRO A 236 -4.47 -15.98 -18.96
N SER A 237 -3.97 -16.04 -20.19
CA SER A 237 -4.66 -16.76 -21.25
C SER A 237 -4.92 -18.19 -20.77
N ARG A 238 -6.19 -18.55 -20.56
CA ARG A 238 -6.60 -19.93 -20.33
C ARG A 238 -6.22 -20.72 -21.59
N LYS A 239 -5.00 -21.25 -21.66
CA LYS A 239 -4.63 -22.27 -22.64
C LYS A 239 -5.63 -23.42 -22.45
N LYS A 240 -6.58 -23.54 -23.39
CA LYS A 240 -7.51 -24.68 -23.46
C LYS A 240 -6.68 -25.93 -23.76
N THR A 241 -6.29 -26.67 -22.73
CA THR A 241 -5.79 -28.03 -22.90
C THR A 241 -6.98 -28.92 -23.27
N ARG A 242 -7.40 -28.87 -24.53
CA ARG A 242 -8.19 -29.95 -25.14
C ARG A 242 -7.23 -31.08 -25.50
N SER A 243 -6.88 -31.91 -24.53
CA SER A 243 -6.41 -33.26 -24.85
C SER A 243 -7.65 -34.13 -24.99
N ARG A 244 -7.97 -34.45 -26.25
CA ARG A 244 -8.98 -35.42 -26.63
C ARG A 244 -8.57 -36.78 -26.08
N LYS A 245 -9.38 -37.34 -25.17
CA LYS A 245 -9.55 -38.80 -25.08
C LYS A 245 -9.84 -39.31 -26.50
N ARG A 246 -8.96 -40.16 -27.03
CA ARG A 246 -9.31 -41.11 -28.07
C ARG A 246 -9.06 -42.50 -27.49
N ASP A 247 -10.18 -43.17 -27.23
CA ASP A 247 -10.27 -44.61 -27.07
C ASP A 247 -9.80 -45.35 -28.33
N LYS A 248 -9.58 -46.67 -28.13
CA LYS A 248 -9.32 -47.79 -29.07
C LYS A 248 -7.83 -48.12 -29.22
N HIS A 249 -7.36 -49.35 -29.01
CA HIS A 249 -8.00 -50.68 -28.93
C HIS A 249 -7.24 -51.58 -27.96
#